data_AF-A0A9P0YR79-F1
#
_entry.id   AF-A0A9P0YR79-F1
#
_cell.length_a   1.000
_cell.length_b   1.000
_cell.length_c   1.000
_cell.angle_alpha   90.00
_cell.angle_beta   90.00
_cell.angle_gamma   90.00
#
_symmetry.space_group_name_H-M   'P 1'
#
loop_
_entity.id
_entity.type
_entity.pdbx_description
1 polymer ?
#
loop_
_entity_poly.entity_id
_entity_poly.type
_entity_poly.pdbx_seq_one_letter_code
_entity_poly.pdbx_strand_id
1 'polypeptide(L)'
;MASLSFHPTKIRNPSLHSFDLLFQPFPSSVKISPLKTNFKNLKILSSSASQTSISSPLESEAADEDDPTAELTYLDPEVDPRTITEWEMDFCSRPILDIRGKKLWELVVCDSSLSLQHTKYFPNNVINSITLKEAMVSLCDELGVPLPEKIRFFRSQMQTIITRACNELRVTALPSKRCLSLVLWLEERYETVYTRHPGFNKGSKPPIVLDNPFPMELPDSLYGEKWAFVQLPLSAVQEEVSSLQTRGMLGATLDLDLLGIEIGEKTLIPGLAVASSRAKPLAAWMNGLEVCSVEVDTARARLILSAGISTRYIYATYKKTSTTTSEGEAWEASKKACGGLHFLAIQDDLNSDDCVGFWLLLDLPPPPV
;
A
#
# COMPACT_ATOMS: atom_id res chain seq x y z
N MET A 1 -25.10 -55.58 -6.28
CA MET A 1 -24.78 -54.74 -5.09
C MET A 1 -23.33 -54.34 -5.18
N ALA A 2 -23.07 -53.12 -5.66
CA ALA A 2 -21.73 -52.62 -5.96
C ALA A 2 -21.19 -51.82 -4.78
N SER A 3 -20.10 -52.28 -4.17
CA SER A 3 -19.32 -51.53 -3.19
C SER A 3 -18.22 -50.77 -3.94
N LEU A 4 -18.32 -49.45 -3.99
CA LEU A 4 -17.26 -48.58 -4.51
C LEU A 4 -16.32 -48.18 -3.37
N SER A 5 -15.10 -48.70 -3.44
CA SER A 5 -13.93 -48.27 -2.69
C SER A 5 -13.43 -46.93 -3.22
N PHE A 6 -13.30 -45.92 -2.35
CA PHE A 6 -12.61 -44.67 -2.67
C PHE A 6 -11.11 -44.82 -2.39
N HIS A 7 -10.30 -44.70 -3.44
CA HIS A 7 -8.84 -44.67 -3.37
C HIS A 7 -8.35 -43.27 -2.91
N PRO A 8 -7.36 -43.19 -2.02
CA PRO A 8 -6.75 -41.93 -1.57
C PRO A 8 -5.57 -41.56 -2.48
N THR A 9 -5.39 -40.26 -2.79
CA THR A 9 -4.10 -39.70 -3.26
C THR A 9 -4.13 -38.17 -3.09
N LYS A 10 -3.88 -37.71 -1.86
CA LYS A 10 -3.39 -36.35 -1.56
C LYS A 10 -1.93 -36.48 -1.14
N ILE A 11 -0.98 -36.42 -2.07
CA ILE A 11 0.43 -36.12 -1.77
C ILE A 11 1.06 -35.46 -3.00
N ARG A 12 1.62 -34.25 -2.85
CA ARG A 12 2.94 -33.95 -3.41
C ARG A 12 3.61 -32.80 -2.68
N ASN A 13 4.47 -33.16 -1.73
CA ASN A 13 5.62 -32.37 -1.32
C ASN A 13 6.57 -32.24 -2.54
N PRO A 14 7.11 -31.06 -2.85
CA PRO A 14 8.32 -30.99 -3.67
C PRO A 14 9.54 -31.26 -2.79
N SER A 15 10.43 -32.13 -3.28
CA SER A 15 11.80 -32.28 -2.78
C SER A 15 12.62 -31.06 -3.19
N LEU A 16 13.29 -30.43 -2.23
CA LEU A 16 14.33 -29.44 -2.49
C LEU A 16 15.51 -30.14 -3.16
N HIS A 17 15.83 -29.74 -4.39
CA HIS A 17 17.09 -30.06 -5.04
C HIS A 17 17.89 -28.77 -5.21
N SER A 18 19.16 -28.82 -4.78
CA SER A 18 20.18 -27.81 -5.03
C SER A 18 20.49 -27.73 -6.53
N PHE A 19 20.40 -26.55 -7.14
CA PHE A 19 20.85 -26.32 -8.51
C PHE A 19 21.44 -24.93 -8.71
N ASP A 20 22.47 -24.89 -9.56
CA ASP A 20 23.33 -23.74 -9.87
C ASP A 20 22.72 -22.84 -10.97
N LEU A 21 22.23 -21.67 -10.56
CA LEU A 21 22.25 -20.40 -11.30
C LEU A 21 22.53 -19.31 -10.24
N LEU A 22 22.97 -18.11 -10.66
CA LEU A 22 23.46 -17.02 -9.78
C LEU A 22 22.37 -16.39 -8.87
N PHE A 23 21.71 -17.19 -8.04
CA PHE A 23 20.92 -16.80 -6.90
C PHE A 23 21.81 -16.94 -5.67
N GLN A 24 22.17 -15.82 -5.03
CA GLN A 24 22.96 -15.90 -3.82
C GLN A 24 22.08 -16.42 -2.67
N PRO A 25 22.46 -17.53 -1.99
CA PRO A 25 21.78 -17.94 -0.77
C PRO A 25 21.96 -16.87 0.31
N PHE A 26 20.95 -16.73 1.18
CA PHE A 26 20.92 -15.73 2.25
C PHE A 26 22.24 -15.71 3.06
N PRO A 27 23.00 -14.59 3.05
CA PRO A 27 24.17 -14.47 3.89
C PRO A 27 23.75 -14.32 5.36
N SER A 28 24.39 -15.07 6.24
CA SER A 28 24.24 -14.92 7.69
C SER A 28 24.96 -13.65 8.14
N SER A 29 24.19 -12.70 8.68
CA SER A 29 24.63 -11.43 9.28
C SER A 29 24.98 -10.31 8.28
N VAL A 30 24.07 -9.33 8.18
CA VAL A 30 24.34 -8.00 7.64
C VAL A 30 24.02 -6.97 8.74
N LYS A 31 24.97 -6.06 9.01
CA LYS A 31 24.78 -4.94 9.94
C LYS A 31 23.99 -3.82 9.25
N ILE A 32 23.00 -3.29 9.96
CA ILE A 32 21.86 -2.50 9.45
C ILE A 32 22.07 -1.02 9.79
N SER A 33 21.73 -0.13 8.84
CA SER A 33 21.47 1.30 9.11
C SER A 33 19.97 1.58 8.86
N PRO A 34 19.28 2.38 9.68
CA PRO A 34 17.86 2.66 9.50
C PRO A 34 17.59 3.57 8.28
N LEU A 35 16.51 3.27 7.55
CA LEU A 35 15.98 4.06 6.44
C LEU A 35 15.54 5.45 6.95
N LYS A 36 15.87 6.51 6.20
CA LYS A 36 15.39 7.88 6.46
C LYS A 36 14.48 8.30 5.32
N THR A 37 13.21 8.55 5.60
CA THR A 37 12.27 9.19 4.66
C THR A 37 12.41 10.71 4.78
N ASN A 38 12.49 11.44 3.66
CA ASN A 38 12.66 12.89 3.62
C ASN A 38 11.67 13.53 2.63
N PHE A 39 10.50 13.96 3.10
CA PHE A 39 9.47 14.64 2.30
C PHE A 39 9.59 16.17 2.32
N LYS A 40 10.80 16.72 2.26
CA LYS A 40 11.02 18.16 2.55
C LYS A 40 10.71 19.14 1.41
N ASN A 41 10.29 18.67 0.23
CA ASN A 41 10.17 19.53 -0.95
C ASN A 41 8.78 19.47 -1.59
N LEU A 42 7.74 19.95 -0.90
CA LEU A 42 6.47 20.31 -1.53
C LEU A 42 6.13 21.74 -1.14
N LYS A 43 6.11 22.65 -2.11
CA LYS A 43 5.78 24.07 -1.92
C LYS A 43 4.28 24.20 -1.68
N ILE A 44 3.92 24.55 -0.45
CA ILE A 44 2.54 24.76 0.00
C ILE A 44 2.02 26.08 -0.57
N LEU A 45 0.94 26.04 -1.35
CA LEU A 45 0.17 27.22 -1.72
C LEU A 45 -1.21 27.10 -1.07
N SER A 46 -1.40 27.80 0.05
CA SER A 46 -2.69 27.94 0.72
C SER A 46 -3.56 28.98 0.00
N SER A 47 -4.79 28.65 -0.37
CA SER A 47 -5.78 29.62 -0.85
C SER A 47 -6.69 30.05 0.30
N SER A 48 -6.63 31.32 0.68
CA SER A 48 -7.55 31.91 1.65
C SER A 48 -8.72 32.56 0.92
N ALA A 49 -9.93 32.04 1.09
CA ALA A 49 -11.15 32.65 0.56
C ALA A 49 -11.77 33.60 1.61
N SER A 50 -11.86 34.90 1.30
CA SER A 50 -13.05 35.74 1.53
C SER A 50 -12.88 37.18 1.05
N GLN A 51 -14.00 37.74 0.63
CA GLN A 51 -14.23 39.00 -0.08
C GLN A 51 -13.89 40.26 0.74
N THR A 52 -13.24 41.26 0.14
CA THR A 52 -13.82 42.57 -0.28
C THR A 52 -12.70 43.60 -0.51
N SER A 53 -12.87 44.41 -1.55
CA SER A 53 -11.93 45.40 -2.07
C SER A 53 -11.67 46.56 -1.08
N ILE A 54 -10.40 47.01 -0.97
CA ILE A 54 -9.93 48.41 -1.06
C ILE A 54 -8.39 48.41 -1.01
N SER A 55 -7.78 49.35 -1.75
CA SER A 55 -6.43 49.29 -2.30
C SER A 55 -5.31 49.95 -1.47
N SER A 56 -4.11 49.35 -1.57
CA SER A 56 -2.74 49.95 -1.56
C SER A 56 -2.00 50.20 -0.21
N PRO A 57 -0.65 50.22 -0.17
CA PRO A 57 0.32 49.25 -0.72
C PRO A 57 1.48 48.87 0.26
N LEU A 58 2.05 47.67 0.06
CA LEU A 58 3.43 47.23 0.39
C LEU A 58 3.97 47.48 1.81
N GLU A 59 3.79 46.49 2.69
CA GLU A 59 4.81 46.07 3.66
C GLU A 59 4.91 44.53 3.63
N SER A 60 6.14 44.05 3.57
CA SER A 60 6.51 42.64 3.50
C SER A 60 6.29 41.97 4.86
N GLU A 61 5.14 41.32 5.03
CA GLU A 61 4.93 40.42 6.17
C GLU A 61 5.39 39.01 5.79
N ALA A 62 6.37 38.50 6.54
CA ALA A 62 6.68 37.08 6.56
C ALA A 62 5.43 36.34 7.04
N ALA A 63 4.77 35.63 6.14
CA ALA A 63 3.57 34.86 6.46
C ALA A 63 3.91 33.77 7.47
N ASP A 64 3.16 33.71 8.57
CA ASP A 64 3.16 32.60 9.52
C ASP A 64 2.73 31.31 8.78
N GLU A 65 3.71 30.56 8.27
CA GLU A 65 3.55 29.42 7.34
C GLU A 65 3.04 28.10 7.97
N ASP A 66 2.57 28.09 9.23
CA ASP A 66 2.34 26.81 9.94
C ASP A 66 1.11 26.84 10.86
N ASP A 67 -0.08 27.15 10.31
CA ASP A 67 -1.36 26.91 11.00
C ASP A 67 -1.72 25.41 10.95
N PRO A 68 -1.59 24.65 12.05
CA PRO A 68 -1.87 23.21 12.06
C PRO A 68 -3.37 22.88 11.97
N THR A 69 -4.24 23.89 11.96
CA THR A 69 -5.68 23.74 11.81
C THR A 69 -6.15 23.96 10.37
N ALA A 70 -5.26 24.44 9.49
CA ALA A 70 -5.58 24.71 8.10
C ALA A 70 -5.86 23.43 7.31
N GLU A 71 -6.89 23.50 6.48
CA GLU A 71 -7.18 22.49 5.46
C GLU A 71 -6.25 22.69 4.27
N LEU A 72 -5.67 21.60 3.76
CA LEU A 72 -4.86 21.61 2.55
C LEU A 72 -5.74 21.30 1.33
N THR A 73 -5.58 22.10 0.27
CA THR A 73 -6.07 21.80 -1.08
C THR A 73 -4.96 22.15 -2.06
N TYR A 74 -4.39 21.14 -2.69
CA TYR A 74 -3.25 21.26 -3.60
C TYR A 74 -3.46 20.38 -4.83
N LEU A 75 -3.13 20.96 -5.98
CA LEU A 75 -3.03 20.29 -7.26
C LEU A 75 -1.78 20.80 -7.97
N ASP A 76 -0.91 19.90 -8.39
CA ASP A 76 0.29 20.25 -9.14
C ASP A 76 -0.08 20.93 -10.47
N PRO A 77 0.38 22.17 -10.72
CA PRO A 77 0.05 22.90 -11.94
C PRO A 77 0.63 22.26 -13.21
N GLU A 78 1.62 21.36 -13.10
CA GLU A 78 2.22 20.67 -14.24
C GLU A 78 1.44 19.41 -14.65
N VAL A 79 0.53 18.93 -13.80
CA VAL A 79 -0.26 17.72 -14.06
C VAL A 79 -1.58 18.08 -14.72
N ASP A 80 -1.92 17.37 -15.82
CA ASP A 80 -3.27 17.44 -16.39
C ASP A 80 -4.26 16.76 -15.41
N PRO A 81 -5.25 17.50 -14.86
CA PRO A 81 -6.24 16.96 -13.92
C PRO A 81 -6.94 15.69 -14.42
N ARG A 82 -7.08 15.53 -15.74
CA ARG A 82 -7.76 14.38 -16.35
C ARG A 82 -6.96 13.08 -16.30
N THR A 83 -5.66 13.17 -16.02
CA THR A 83 -4.79 11.99 -15.89
C THR A 83 -4.89 11.35 -14.50
N ILE A 84 -5.47 12.06 -13.52
CA ILE A 84 -5.68 11.58 -12.16
C ILE A 84 -6.96 10.74 -12.11
N THR A 85 -6.84 9.46 -12.48
CA THR A 85 -7.98 8.53 -12.57
C THR A 85 -8.17 7.66 -11.32
N GLU A 86 -7.21 7.64 -10.40
CA GLU A 86 -7.27 6.86 -9.16
C GLU A 86 -6.89 7.73 -7.97
N TRP A 87 -7.71 7.70 -6.91
CA TRP A 87 -7.38 8.33 -5.63
C TRP A 87 -7.13 7.29 -4.54
N GLU A 88 -6.34 7.67 -3.55
CA GLU A 88 -6.24 7.04 -2.24
C GLU A 88 -6.96 7.94 -1.22
N MET A 89 -7.81 7.35 -0.38
CA MET A 89 -8.64 8.10 0.56
C MET A 89 -8.67 7.49 1.96
N ASP A 90 -8.56 8.35 2.97
CA ASP A 90 -8.88 8.05 4.36
C ASP A 90 -9.96 9.01 4.87
N PHE A 91 -10.96 8.49 5.57
CA PHE A 91 -12.00 9.30 6.20
C PHE A 91 -12.19 8.81 7.63
N CYS A 92 -11.42 9.37 8.57
CA CYS A 92 -11.31 8.82 9.92
C CYS A 92 -11.14 9.93 10.97
N SER A 93 -11.47 9.63 12.22
CA SER A 93 -11.12 10.50 13.34
C SER A 93 -9.61 10.65 13.48
N ARG A 94 -9.16 11.83 13.92
CA ARG A 94 -7.76 12.14 14.24
C ARG A 94 -7.53 12.16 15.75
N PRO A 95 -6.27 12.10 16.23
CA PRO A 95 -5.93 12.27 17.65
C PRO A 95 -6.12 13.73 18.11
N ILE A 96 -7.21 14.37 17.70
CA ILE A 96 -7.54 15.76 17.91
C ILE A 96 -8.94 15.84 18.51
N LEU A 97 -9.09 16.67 19.53
CA LEU A 97 -10.38 17.02 20.12
C LEU A 97 -10.79 18.42 19.69
N ASP A 98 -12.07 18.58 19.37
CA ASP A 98 -12.68 19.88 19.16
C ASP A 98 -12.84 20.67 20.48
N ILE A 99 -13.30 21.91 20.39
CA ILE A 99 -13.56 22.79 21.55
C ILE A 99 -14.59 22.21 22.53
N ARG A 100 -15.34 21.17 22.15
CA ARG A 100 -16.35 20.47 22.96
C ARG A 100 -15.81 19.16 23.53
N GLY A 101 -14.53 18.85 23.34
CA GLY A 101 -13.90 17.60 23.77
C GLY A 101 -14.35 16.37 22.98
N LYS A 102 -14.88 16.54 21.77
CA LYS A 102 -15.26 15.44 20.86
C LYS A 102 -14.18 15.22 19.81
N LYS A 103 -14.07 13.98 19.32
CA LYS A 103 -13.10 13.63 18.28
C LYS A 103 -13.36 14.44 17.00
N LEU A 104 -12.32 15.04 16.46
CA LEU A 104 -12.35 15.65 15.14
C LEU A 104 -12.11 14.58 14.07
N TRP A 105 -12.89 14.63 12.99
CA TRP A 105 -12.73 13.76 11.82
C TRP A 105 -12.10 14.50 10.68
N GLU A 106 -11.44 13.77 9.80
CA GLU A 106 -10.78 14.35 8.64
C GLU A 106 -10.95 13.43 7.43
N LEU A 107 -11.27 14.03 6.30
CA LEU A 107 -11.09 13.45 4.97
C LEU A 107 -9.68 13.78 4.50
N VAL A 108 -8.92 12.80 4.06
CA VAL A 108 -7.60 12.96 3.43
C VAL A 108 -7.64 12.20 2.11
N VAL A 109 -7.35 12.90 1.01
CA VAL A 109 -7.39 12.38 -0.36
C VAL A 109 -6.09 12.75 -1.05
N CYS A 110 -5.46 11.78 -1.70
CA CYS A 110 -4.35 12.04 -2.62
C CYS A 110 -4.40 11.09 -3.82
N ASP A 111 -3.63 11.39 -4.86
CA ASP A 111 -3.30 10.39 -5.88
C ASP A 111 -1.98 9.67 -5.51
N SER A 112 -1.56 8.69 -6.32
CA SER A 112 -0.34 7.93 -6.05
C SER A 112 0.93 8.77 -6.15
N SER A 113 0.92 9.87 -6.91
CA SER A 113 2.10 10.75 -7.06
C SER A 113 2.14 11.91 -6.08
N LEU A 114 1.10 12.08 -5.24
CA LEU A 114 0.89 13.26 -4.41
C LEU A 114 0.77 14.59 -5.20
N SER A 115 0.49 14.50 -6.50
CA SER A 115 0.17 15.66 -7.34
C SER A 115 -1.20 16.25 -6.99
N LEU A 116 -2.11 15.43 -6.47
CA LEU A 116 -3.35 15.87 -5.84
C LEU A 116 -3.26 15.57 -4.35
N GLN A 117 -3.54 16.58 -3.53
CA GLN A 117 -3.59 16.46 -2.08
C GLN A 117 -4.74 17.32 -1.55
N HIS A 118 -5.66 16.72 -0.81
CA HIS A 118 -6.78 17.42 -0.22
C HIS A 118 -7.08 16.90 1.19
N THR A 119 -7.35 17.80 2.12
CA THR A 119 -7.78 17.48 3.48
C THR A 119 -8.94 18.35 3.91
N LYS A 120 -9.90 17.78 4.64
CA LYS A 120 -11.05 18.53 5.17
C LYS A 120 -11.48 18.01 6.53
N TYR A 121 -11.68 18.89 7.50
CA TYR A 121 -12.10 18.54 8.85
C TYR A 121 -13.63 18.49 8.98
N PHE A 122 -14.11 17.57 9.83
CA PHE A 122 -15.53 17.35 10.08
C PHE A 122 -15.80 17.14 11.58
N PRO A 123 -16.90 17.69 12.10
CA PRO A 123 -17.35 17.34 13.44
C PRO A 123 -17.92 15.92 13.49
N ASN A 124 -17.79 15.24 14.62
CA ASN A 124 -18.18 13.83 14.79
C ASN A 124 -19.66 13.52 14.46
N ASN A 125 -20.57 14.49 14.54
CA ASN A 125 -22.01 14.27 14.34
C ASN A 125 -22.45 14.28 12.87
N VAL A 126 -21.57 14.59 11.92
CA VAL A 126 -21.92 14.65 10.49
C VAL A 126 -21.30 13.53 9.67
N ILE A 127 -20.67 12.54 10.31
CA ILE A 127 -19.95 11.47 9.62
C ILE A 127 -20.91 10.44 9.06
N ASN A 128 -21.12 10.50 7.75
CA ASN A 128 -21.96 9.57 6.99
C ASN A 128 -21.60 9.63 5.48
N SER A 129 -22.22 8.78 4.68
CA SER A 129 -21.95 8.68 3.24
C SER A 129 -22.41 9.89 2.43
N ILE A 130 -23.43 10.62 2.89
CA ILE A 130 -23.94 11.81 2.19
C ILE A 130 -22.91 12.93 2.31
N THR A 131 -22.43 13.19 3.53
CA THR A 131 -21.40 14.20 3.80
C THR A 131 -20.09 13.88 3.08
N LEU A 132 -19.67 12.61 3.04
CA LEU A 132 -18.49 12.21 2.28
C LEU A 132 -18.66 12.47 0.77
N LYS A 133 -19.80 12.08 0.20
CA LYS A 133 -20.11 12.33 -1.21
C LYS A 133 -20.06 13.82 -1.55
N GLU A 134 -20.71 14.65 -0.74
CA GLU A 134 -20.73 16.12 -0.95
C GLU A 134 -19.31 16.70 -0.89
N ALA A 135 -18.48 16.23 0.04
CA ALA A 135 -17.08 16.65 0.14
C ALA A 135 -16.27 16.26 -1.11
N MET A 136 -16.48 15.06 -1.66
CA MET A 136 -15.83 14.62 -2.90
C MET A 136 -16.23 15.48 -4.10
N VAL A 137 -17.51 15.85 -4.22
CA VAL A 137 -17.98 16.75 -5.29
C VAL A 137 -17.39 18.14 -5.14
N SER A 138 -17.37 18.68 -3.90
CA SER A 138 -16.73 19.96 -3.58
C SER A 138 -15.26 19.98 -3.99
N LEU A 139 -14.51 18.92 -3.68
CA LEU A 139 -13.11 18.76 -4.07
C LEU A 139 -12.96 18.84 -5.60
N CYS A 140 -13.77 18.10 -6.35
CA CYS A 140 -13.75 18.13 -7.82
C CYS A 140 -14.03 19.54 -8.37
N ASP A 141 -15.05 20.22 -7.83
CA ASP A 141 -15.44 21.56 -8.25
C ASP A 141 -14.37 22.61 -7.92
N GLU A 142 -13.74 22.51 -6.74
CA GLU A 142 -12.70 23.42 -6.26
C GLU A 142 -11.38 23.28 -7.05
N LEU A 143 -10.95 22.04 -7.31
CA LEU A 143 -9.69 21.75 -8.01
C LEU A 143 -9.84 21.64 -9.53
N GLY A 144 -11.07 21.63 -10.05
CA GLY A 144 -11.34 21.38 -11.48
C GLY A 144 -10.92 19.98 -11.94
N VAL A 145 -10.82 19.02 -11.01
CA VAL A 145 -10.46 17.62 -11.28
C VAL A 145 -11.74 16.82 -11.53
N PRO A 146 -11.74 15.87 -12.49
CA PRO A 146 -12.87 14.96 -12.65
C PRO A 146 -12.98 14.00 -11.46
N LEU A 147 -14.15 13.40 -11.28
CA LEU A 147 -14.28 12.24 -10.39
C LEU A 147 -13.36 11.11 -10.90
N PRO A 148 -12.65 10.42 -10.00
CA PRO A 148 -11.77 9.33 -10.39
C PRO A 148 -12.58 8.12 -10.84
N GLU A 149 -11.95 7.23 -11.60
CA GLU A 149 -12.54 5.93 -11.93
C GLU A 149 -12.59 5.02 -10.69
N LYS A 150 -11.58 5.12 -9.83
CA LYS A 150 -11.43 4.26 -8.64
C LYS A 150 -10.93 5.05 -7.42
N ILE A 151 -11.36 4.63 -6.24
CA ILE A 151 -10.85 5.13 -4.96
C ILE A 151 -10.38 3.96 -4.12
N ARG A 152 -9.09 3.92 -3.81
CA ARG A 152 -8.51 3.00 -2.84
C ARG A 152 -8.66 3.54 -1.42
N PHE A 153 -8.95 2.65 -0.47
CA PHE A 153 -8.97 2.99 0.95
C PHE A 153 -8.59 1.75 1.78
N PHE A 154 -7.97 1.97 2.93
CA PHE A 154 -7.38 0.88 3.71
C PHE A 154 -8.09 0.59 5.05
N ARG A 155 -9.05 1.42 5.48
CA ARG A 155 -9.82 1.20 6.73
C ARG A 155 -11.10 0.41 6.50
N SER A 156 -11.14 -0.83 6.98
CA SER A 156 -12.30 -1.72 6.85
C SER A 156 -13.56 -1.15 7.50
N GLN A 157 -13.42 -0.46 8.63
CA GLN A 157 -14.51 0.13 9.39
C GLN A 157 -15.20 1.27 8.61
N MET A 158 -14.50 1.88 7.64
CA MET A 158 -15.04 2.93 6.79
C MET A 158 -15.66 2.40 5.50
N GLN A 159 -15.54 1.10 5.22
CA GLN A 159 -15.99 0.48 3.98
C GLN A 159 -17.45 0.79 3.65
N THR A 160 -18.37 0.68 4.61
CA THR A 160 -19.80 0.95 4.35
C THR A 160 -20.07 2.39 3.93
N ILE A 161 -19.43 3.36 4.60
CA ILE A 161 -19.61 4.79 4.31
C ILE A 161 -18.99 5.13 2.95
N ILE A 162 -17.75 4.70 2.72
CA ILE A 162 -16.99 4.97 1.50
C ILE A 162 -17.67 4.33 0.29
N THR A 163 -17.95 3.02 0.35
CA THR A 163 -18.59 2.30 -0.77
C THR A 163 -19.94 2.92 -1.12
N ARG A 164 -20.75 3.32 -0.13
CA ARG A 164 -22.04 3.96 -0.40
C ARG A 164 -21.88 5.33 -1.09
N ALA A 165 -20.93 6.16 -0.66
CA ALA A 165 -20.65 7.45 -1.29
C ALA A 165 -20.16 7.25 -2.74
N CYS A 166 -19.21 6.36 -2.96
CA CYS A 166 -18.67 6.05 -4.29
C CYS A 166 -19.75 5.52 -5.24
N ASN A 167 -20.64 4.63 -4.78
CA ASN A 167 -21.71 4.08 -5.59
C ASN A 167 -22.70 5.15 -6.10
N GLU A 168 -23.03 6.14 -5.28
CA GLU A 168 -23.89 7.26 -5.71
C GLU A 168 -23.21 8.12 -6.79
N LEU A 169 -21.88 8.21 -6.76
CA LEU A 169 -21.05 8.94 -7.74
C LEU A 169 -20.60 8.09 -8.93
N ARG A 170 -20.96 6.79 -8.98
CA ARG A 170 -20.50 5.81 -9.97
C ARG A 170 -18.97 5.66 -10.02
N VAL A 171 -18.31 5.85 -8.88
CA VAL A 171 -16.88 5.63 -8.67
C VAL A 171 -16.67 4.22 -8.12
N THR A 172 -15.63 3.51 -8.57
CA THR A 172 -15.32 2.17 -8.05
C THR A 172 -14.62 2.28 -6.70
N ALA A 173 -15.28 1.87 -5.63
CA ALA A 173 -14.65 1.74 -4.31
C ALA A 173 -13.77 0.47 -4.27
N LEU A 174 -12.48 0.63 -4.01
CA LEU A 174 -11.49 -0.44 -4.03
C LEU A 174 -10.81 -0.60 -2.65
N PRO A 175 -11.28 -1.51 -1.79
CA PRO A 175 -10.64 -1.76 -0.51
C PRO A 175 -9.23 -2.34 -0.72
N SER A 176 -8.18 -1.62 -0.32
CA SER A 176 -6.80 -2.03 -0.54
C SER A 176 -5.84 -1.47 0.51
N LYS A 177 -4.88 -2.26 1.01
CA LYS A 177 -3.74 -1.74 1.78
C LYS A 177 -2.68 -1.07 0.91
N ARG A 178 -2.80 -1.14 -0.43
CA ARG A 178 -1.92 -0.44 -1.38
C ARG A 178 -2.24 1.06 -1.48
N CYS A 179 -2.56 1.69 -0.36
CA CYS A 179 -2.73 3.14 -0.24
C CYS A 179 -1.41 3.75 0.25
N LEU A 180 -0.31 3.53 -0.47
CA LEU A 180 1.04 3.74 0.06
C LEU A 180 1.35 5.23 0.24
N SER A 181 1.02 6.05 -0.75
CA SER A 181 1.26 7.49 -0.73
C SER A 181 0.44 8.14 0.39
N LEU A 182 -0.82 7.73 0.54
CA LEU A 182 -1.69 8.15 1.63
C LEU A 182 -1.16 7.73 3.01
N VAL A 183 -0.68 6.49 3.16
CA VAL A 183 -0.16 5.99 4.45
C VAL A 183 1.08 6.78 4.88
N LEU A 184 2.02 7.00 3.96
CA LEU A 184 3.21 7.81 4.24
C LEU A 184 2.85 9.26 4.52
N TRP A 185 1.89 9.83 3.78
CA TRP A 185 1.45 11.19 4.01
C TRP A 185 0.71 11.34 5.36
N LEU A 186 -0.05 10.33 5.80
CA LEU A 186 -0.64 10.32 7.15
C LEU A 186 0.42 10.24 8.25
N GLU A 187 1.53 9.53 8.03
CA GLU A 187 2.66 9.48 8.95
C GLU A 187 3.35 10.86 9.05
N GLU A 188 3.61 11.52 7.92
CA GLU A 188 4.13 12.88 7.89
C GLU A 188 3.18 13.85 8.61
N ARG A 189 1.88 13.83 8.27
CA ARG A 189 0.86 14.70 8.87
C ARG A 189 0.74 14.49 10.37
N TYR A 190 1.01 13.29 10.89
CA TYR A 190 1.05 13.08 12.34
C TYR A 190 2.13 13.94 13.00
N GLU A 191 3.33 13.93 12.45
CA GLU A 191 4.46 14.69 12.98
C GLU A 191 4.37 16.19 12.72
N THR A 192 3.88 16.60 11.54
CA THR A 192 3.89 18.01 11.12
C THR A 192 2.61 18.75 11.49
N VAL A 193 1.44 18.10 11.43
CA VAL A 193 0.14 18.75 11.63
C VAL A 193 -0.49 18.32 12.95
N TYR A 194 -0.77 17.03 13.14
CA TYR A 194 -1.62 16.58 14.24
C TYR A 194 -0.99 16.79 15.60
N THR A 195 0.32 16.55 15.77
CA THR A 195 1.02 16.76 17.05
C THR A 195 1.12 18.24 17.45
N ARG A 196 1.04 19.15 16.47
CA ARG A 196 1.07 20.61 16.66
C ARG A 196 -0.31 21.23 16.81
N HIS A 197 -1.35 20.52 16.41
CA HIS A 197 -2.73 20.99 16.51
C HIS A 197 -3.11 21.32 17.97
N PRO A 198 -3.76 22.47 18.27
CA PRO A 198 -4.10 22.87 19.65
C PRO A 198 -4.94 21.85 20.43
N GLY A 199 -5.82 21.15 19.71
CA GLY A 199 -6.65 20.06 20.24
C GLY A 199 -5.97 18.68 20.33
N PHE A 200 -4.66 18.56 20.08
CA PHE A 200 -3.97 17.27 20.06
C PHE A 200 -4.06 16.53 21.40
N ASN A 201 -4.48 15.28 21.34
CA ASN A 201 -4.60 14.41 22.50
C ASN A 201 -3.57 13.27 22.42
N LYS A 202 -2.42 13.46 23.09
CA LYS A 202 -1.34 12.46 23.21
C LYS A 202 -1.79 11.10 23.75
N GLY A 203 -2.86 11.06 24.57
CA GLY A 203 -3.42 9.84 25.12
C GLY A 203 -4.42 9.14 24.21
N SER A 204 -4.69 9.68 23.01
CA SER A 204 -5.60 9.05 22.06
C SER A 204 -5.02 7.75 21.57
N LYS A 205 -5.74 6.65 21.79
CA LYS A 205 -5.45 5.39 21.11
C LYS A 205 -5.71 5.56 19.61
N PRO A 206 -4.95 4.88 18.73
CA PRO A 206 -5.28 4.80 17.32
C PRO A 206 -6.77 4.46 17.18
N PRO A 207 -7.56 5.32 16.53
CA PRO A 207 -9.01 5.23 16.56
C PRO A 207 -9.52 3.94 15.91
N ILE A 208 -8.72 3.33 15.04
CA ILE A 208 -9.07 2.17 14.24
C ILE A 208 -7.86 1.24 14.17
N VAL A 209 -8.02 0.01 14.64
CA VAL A 209 -7.00 -1.05 14.51
C VAL A 209 -7.11 -1.64 13.11
N LEU A 210 -5.99 -1.74 12.38
CA LEU A 210 -5.99 -2.47 11.12
C LEU A 210 -6.26 -3.95 11.36
N ASP A 211 -7.17 -4.51 10.55
CA ASP A 211 -7.53 -5.92 10.67
C ASP A 211 -6.34 -6.81 10.27
N ASN A 212 -6.04 -7.77 11.16
CA ASN A 212 -5.11 -8.86 10.89
C ASN A 212 -5.82 -10.21 11.10
N PRO A 213 -6.71 -10.60 10.18
CA PRO A 213 -7.51 -11.81 10.34
C PRO A 213 -6.66 -13.07 10.23
N PHE A 214 -7.21 -14.20 10.69
CA PHE A 214 -6.56 -15.48 10.51
C PHE A 214 -6.44 -15.83 9.01
N PRO A 215 -5.30 -16.39 8.57
CA PRO A 215 -5.15 -16.82 7.19
C PRO A 215 -6.17 -17.90 6.82
N MET A 216 -6.80 -17.74 5.65
CA MET A 216 -7.71 -18.71 5.05
C MET A 216 -7.04 -19.47 3.90
N GLU A 217 -7.68 -20.53 3.43
CA GLU A 217 -7.21 -21.25 2.25
C GLU A 217 -7.29 -20.37 1.00
N LEU A 218 -6.25 -20.42 0.16
CA LEU A 218 -6.23 -19.73 -1.12
C LEU A 218 -7.15 -20.47 -2.12
N PRO A 219 -7.91 -19.76 -2.98
CA PRO A 219 -8.63 -20.39 -4.08
C PRO A 219 -7.71 -21.23 -4.97
N ASP A 220 -8.17 -22.42 -5.39
CA ASP A 220 -7.36 -23.40 -6.15
C ASP A 220 -6.70 -22.82 -7.41
N SER A 221 -7.35 -21.84 -8.04
CA SER A 221 -6.86 -21.17 -9.24
C SER A 221 -5.56 -20.37 -9.02
N LEU A 222 -5.28 -19.96 -7.79
CA LEU A 222 -4.23 -19.01 -7.42
C LEU A 222 -2.95 -19.67 -6.87
N TYR A 223 -2.93 -21.00 -6.74
CA TYR A 223 -1.70 -21.72 -6.38
C TYR A 223 -0.76 -21.84 -7.59
N GLY A 224 0.53 -21.56 -7.34
CA GLY A 224 1.62 -22.00 -8.20
C GLY A 224 1.96 -23.48 -7.99
N GLU A 225 2.72 -24.06 -8.92
CA GLU A 225 3.16 -25.46 -8.85
C GLU A 225 4.44 -25.62 -8.03
N LYS A 226 5.34 -24.64 -8.12
CA LYS A 226 6.57 -24.55 -7.34
C LYS A 226 6.80 -23.12 -6.92
N TRP A 227 7.61 -22.93 -5.89
CA TRP A 227 8.05 -21.61 -5.48
C TRP A 227 9.45 -21.70 -4.87
N ALA A 228 10.14 -20.56 -4.84
CA ALA A 228 11.43 -20.40 -4.18
C ALA A 228 11.56 -19.01 -3.57
N PHE A 229 12.27 -18.92 -2.45
CA PHE A 229 12.80 -17.65 -1.99
C PHE A 229 13.94 -17.22 -2.90
N VAL A 230 13.89 -15.99 -3.39
CA VAL A 230 14.88 -15.41 -4.30
C VAL A 230 15.29 -14.03 -3.80
N GLN A 231 16.39 -13.51 -4.35
CA GLN A 231 16.79 -12.13 -4.15
C GLN A 231 17.30 -11.56 -5.47
N LEU A 232 16.98 -10.29 -5.75
CA LEU A 232 17.47 -9.57 -6.91
C LEU A 232 18.07 -8.23 -6.46
N PRO A 233 19.20 -7.78 -7.04
CA PRO A 233 19.63 -6.40 -6.87
C PRO A 233 18.50 -5.43 -7.26
N LEU A 234 18.37 -4.31 -6.55
CA LEU A 234 17.35 -3.31 -6.86
C LEU A 234 17.39 -2.87 -8.32
N SER A 235 18.56 -2.77 -8.95
CA SER A 235 18.68 -2.46 -10.38
C SER A 235 17.93 -3.47 -11.26
N ALA A 236 18.04 -4.77 -10.97
CA ALA A 236 17.33 -5.82 -11.69
C ALA A 236 15.82 -5.78 -11.40
N VAL A 237 15.41 -5.44 -10.18
CA VAL A 237 14.01 -5.21 -9.84
C VAL A 237 13.43 -4.04 -10.65
N GLN A 238 14.17 -2.95 -10.80
CA GLN A 238 13.76 -1.79 -11.60
C GLN A 238 13.66 -2.11 -13.10
N GLU A 239 14.54 -2.96 -13.62
CA GLU A 239 14.46 -3.49 -14.98
C GLU A 239 13.17 -4.31 -15.19
N GLU A 240 12.85 -5.24 -14.27
CA GLU A 240 11.60 -6.02 -14.31
C GLU A 240 10.37 -5.11 -14.25
N VAL A 241 10.38 -4.11 -13.37
CA VAL A 241 9.30 -3.12 -13.23
C VAL A 241 9.11 -2.30 -14.51
N SER A 242 10.20 -1.87 -15.14
CA SER A 242 10.17 -1.13 -16.40
C SER A 242 9.66 -2.02 -17.56
N SER A 243 9.94 -3.32 -17.49
CA SER A 243 9.45 -4.30 -18.45
C SER A 243 7.93 -4.50 -18.38
N LEU A 244 7.29 -4.26 -17.22
CA LEU A 244 5.82 -4.28 -17.08
C LEU A 244 5.15 -3.31 -18.05
N GLN A 245 5.66 -2.08 -18.10
CA GLN A 245 5.10 -1.00 -18.91
C GLN A 245 5.31 -1.24 -20.41
N THR A 246 6.41 -1.87 -20.79
CA THR A 246 6.81 -2.05 -22.21
C THR A 246 6.35 -3.37 -22.81
N ARG A 247 6.33 -4.47 -22.04
CA ARG A 247 5.99 -5.83 -22.50
C ARG A 247 4.54 -6.22 -22.21
N GLY A 248 3.77 -5.35 -21.54
CA GLY A 248 2.38 -5.63 -21.16
C GLY A 248 2.26 -6.76 -20.13
N MET A 249 3.30 -6.93 -19.31
CA MET A 249 3.33 -7.93 -18.23
C MET A 249 2.40 -7.47 -17.09
N LEU A 250 1.76 -8.43 -16.42
CA LEU A 250 0.83 -8.15 -15.32
C LEU A 250 1.59 -7.92 -14.03
N GLY A 251 1.14 -7.00 -13.20
CA GLY A 251 1.92 -6.64 -12.04
C GLY A 251 1.50 -5.38 -11.36
N ALA A 252 2.34 -4.96 -10.42
CA ALA A 252 2.18 -3.69 -9.77
C ALA A 252 3.54 -3.07 -9.50
N THR A 253 3.63 -1.76 -9.77
CA THR A 253 4.84 -0.97 -9.63
C THR A 253 4.78 -0.13 -8.35
N LEU A 254 5.94 0.37 -7.93
CA LEU A 254 6.06 1.42 -6.93
C LEU A 254 7.07 2.43 -7.44
N ASP A 255 6.75 3.71 -7.26
CA ASP A 255 7.71 4.78 -7.45
C ASP A 255 8.44 4.99 -6.11
N LEU A 256 9.63 4.42 -5.99
CA LEU A 256 10.39 4.45 -4.73
C LEU A 256 10.89 5.86 -4.41
N ASP A 257 11.17 6.67 -5.43
CA ASP A 257 11.64 8.04 -5.27
C ASP A 257 10.52 8.91 -4.71
N LEU A 258 9.30 8.80 -5.26
CA LEU A 258 8.12 9.50 -4.75
C LEU A 258 7.74 9.05 -3.34
N LEU A 259 8.00 7.79 -2.97
CA LEU A 259 7.78 7.28 -1.62
C LEU A 259 8.92 7.64 -0.64
N GLY A 260 9.97 8.34 -1.10
CA GLY A 260 11.13 8.70 -0.27
C GLY A 260 11.92 7.50 0.24
N ILE A 261 11.90 6.38 -0.49
CA ILE A 261 12.57 5.13 -0.15
C ILE A 261 13.95 5.11 -0.80
N GLU A 262 14.97 5.52 -0.04
CA GLU A 262 16.36 5.50 -0.49
C GLU A 262 17.00 4.12 -0.26
N ILE A 263 17.10 3.31 -1.32
CA ILE A 263 17.77 2.01 -1.31
C ILE A 263 18.84 1.98 -2.41
N GLY A 264 20.05 1.52 -2.09
CA GLY A 264 21.13 1.45 -3.07
C GLY A 264 20.86 0.39 -4.15
N GLU A 265 21.22 0.67 -5.40
CA GLU A 265 20.96 -0.19 -6.58
C GLU A 265 21.43 -1.66 -6.44
N LYS A 266 22.50 -1.89 -5.67
CA LYS A 266 23.08 -3.22 -5.43
C LYS A 266 22.45 -3.96 -4.25
N THR A 267 21.52 -3.33 -3.54
CA THR A 267 20.84 -3.94 -2.40
C THR A 267 20.00 -5.11 -2.89
N LEU A 268 20.18 -6.27 -2.26
CA LEU A 268 19.43 -7.47 -2.59
C LEU A 268 18.02 -7.37 -2.00
N ILE A 269 17.04 -7.17 -2.86
CA ILE A 269 15.62 -7.15 -2.51
C ILE A 269 15.13 -8.59 -2.45
N PRO A 270 14.54 -9.04 -1.33
CA PRO A 270 13.98 -10.38 -1.23
C PRO A 270 12.70 -10.50 -2.04
N GLY A 271 12.48 -11.67 -2.61
CA GLY A 271 11.26 -11.98 -3.33
C GLY A 271 10.82 -13.43 -3.22
N LEU A 272 9.63 -13.67 -3.73
CA LEU A 272 9.05 -15.01 -3.90
C LEU A 272 8.87 -15.26 -5.39
N ALA A 273 9.63 -16.21 -5.95
CA ALA A 273 9.44 -16.68 -7.31
C ALA A 273 8.46 -17.84 -7.31
N VAL A 274 7.48 -17.82 -8.21
CA VAL A 274 6.42 -18.83 -8.32
C VAL A 274 6.37 -19.34 -9.74
N ALA A 275 6.57 -20.65 -9.91
CA ALA A 275 6.48 -21.30 -11.20
C ALA A 275 5.13 -22.00 -11.39
N SER A 276 4.56 -21.88 -12.59
CA SER A 276 3.38 -22.64 -12.99
C SER A 276 3.34 -22.81 -14.50
N SER A 277 2.92 -23.98 -14.98
CA SER A 277 2.56 -24.21 -16.39
C SER A 277 1.41 -23.31 -16.88
N ARG A 278 0.72 -22.64 -15.93
CA ARG A 278 -0.40 -21.72 -16.14
C ARG A 278 -0.03 -20.30 -15.71
N ALA A 279 1.24 -19.90 -15.82
CA ALA A 279 1.75 -18.64 -15.28
C ALA A 279 0.95 -17.41 -15.72
N LYS A 280 0.59 -17.32 -17.01
CA LYS A 280 -0.18 -16.18 -17.54
C LYS A 280 -1.60 -16.09 -16.96
N PRO A 281 -2.43 -17.15 -17.00
CA PRO A 281 -3.71 -17.16 -16.27
C PRO A 281 -3.55 -16.87 -14.77
N LEU A 282 -2.55 -17.47 -14.12
CA LEU A 282 -2.29 -17.27 -12.70
C LEU A 282 -1.99 -15.79 -12.39
N ALA A 283 -1.11 -15.16 -13.17
CA ALA A 283 -0.79 -13.76 -13.05
C ALA A 283 -2.03 -12.86 -13.24
N ALA A 284 -2.91 -13.20 -14.20
CA ALA A 284 -4.14 -12.44 -14.45
C ALA A 284 -5.09 -12.49 -13.26
N TRP A 285 -5.23 -13.66 -12.63
CA TRP A 285 -6.07 -13.78 -11.43
C TRP A 285 -5.44 -13.11 -10.21
N MET A 286 -4.11 -13.21 -10.04
CA MET A 286 -3.39 -12.52 -8.97
C MET A 286 -3.53 -11.00 -9.07
N ASN A 287 -3.56 -10.45 -10.28
CA ASN A 287 -3.75 -9.02 -10.51
C ASN A 287 -5.10 -8.49 -10.00
N GLY A 288 -6.11 -9.37 -9.87
CA GLY A 288 -7.43 -9.01 -9.34
C GLY A 288 -7.55 -9.03 -7.82
N LEU A 289 -6.52 -9.46 -7.07
CA LEU A 289 -6.61 -9.65 -5.62
C LEU A 289 -6.20 -8.44 -4.77
N GLU A 290 -5.68 -7.37 -5.38
CA GLU A 290 -5.01 -6.28 -4.65
C GLU A 290 -3.91 -6.85 -3.72
N VAL A 291 -2.92 -7.55 -4.29
CA VAL A 291 -1.81 -8.15 -3.51
C VAL A 291 -1.02 -7.06 -2.79
N CYS A 292 -0.88 -7.21 -1.47
CA CYS A 292 -0.27 -6.21 -0.59
C CYS A 292 1.11 -6.63 -0.09
N SER A 293 1.22 -7.86 0.43
CA SER A 293 2.48 -8.35 0.99
C SER A 293 2.54 -9.87 1.07
N VAL A 294 3.76 -10.39 1.14
CA VAL A 294 4.06 -11.79 1.47
C VAL A 294 4.76 -11.82 2.84
N GLU A 295 4.38 -12.79 3.68
CA GLU A 295 4.95 -13.03 5.01
C GLU A 295 5.26 -14.51 5.20
N VAL A 296 6.31 -14.83 5.96
CA VAL A 296 6.68 -16.19 6.36
C VAL A 296 6.28 -16.45 7.81
N ASP A 297 5.28 -17.32 8.01
CA ASP A 297 4.96 -17.87 9.33
C ASP A 297 5.83 -19.12 9.58
N THR A 298 7.00 -18.90 10.17
CA THR A 298 7.98 -19.95 10.51
C THR A 298 7.48 -20.89 11.61
N ALA A 299 6.58 -20.40 12.48
CA ALA A 299 5.98 -21.22 13.52
C ALA A 299 5.12 -22.34 12.90
N ARG A 300 4.37 -22.03 11.84
CA ARG A 300 3.49 -22.97 11.13
C ARG A 300 4.05 -23.49 9.81
N ALA A 301 5.24 -23.06 9.41
CA ALA A 301 5.88 -23.37 8.13
C ALA A 301 4.99 -23.02 6.92
N ARG A 302 4.54 -21.76 6.87
CA ARG A 302 3.62 -21.23 5.85
C ARG A 302 4.13 -19.96 5.22
N LEU A 303 3.77 -19.77 3.96
CA LEU A 303 3.78 -18.47 3.29
C LEU A 303 2.37 -17.90 3.35
N ILE A 304 2.26 -16.64 3.78
CA ILE A 304 1.02 -15.92 3.90
C ILE A 304 1.00 -14.80 2.86
N LEU A 305 -0.02 -14.78 2.02
CA LEU A 305 -0.26 -13.70 1.04
C LEU A 305 -1.37 -12.79 1.56
N SER A 306 -1.05 -11.54 1.81
CA SER A 306 -2.03 -10.51 2.19
C SER A 306 -2.58 -9.82 0.96
N ALA A 307 -3.90 -9.63 0.92
CA ALA A 307 -4.59 -9.04 -0.22
C ALA A 307 -5.78 -8.17 0.23
N GLY A 308 -6.08 -7.11 -0.52
CA GLY A 308 -7.12 -6.12 -0.16
C GLY A 308 -6.87 -5.46 1.21
N ILE A 309 -7.94 -5.18 1.96
CA ILE A 309 -7.86 -4.58 3.31
C ILE A 309 -7.75 -5.58 4.46
N SER A 310 -8.33 -6.77 4.32
CA SER A 310 -8.58 -7.67 5.45
C SER A 310 -8.59 -9.14 5.01
N THR A 311 -7.77 -9.49 4.02
CA THR A 311 -7.68 -10.88 3.56
C THR A 311 -6.25 -11.37 3.64
N ARG A 312 -6.07 -12.56 4.23
CA ARG A 312 -4.79 -13.25 4.31
C ARG A 312 -5.02 -14.68 3.85
N TYR A 313 -4.19 -15.14 2.93
CA TYR A 313 -4.26 -16.48 2.38
C TYR A 313 -3.03 -17.29 2.77
N ILE A 314 -3.22 -18.57 3.09
CA ILE A 314 -2.13 -19.53 3.12
C ILE A 314 -1.73 -19.77 1.67
N TYR A 315 -0.67 -19.11 1.23
CA TYR A 315 -0.21 -19.17 -0.16
C TYR A 315 0.55 -20.46 -0.45
N ALA A 316 1.37 -20.89 0.50
CA ALA A 316 2.06 -22.17 0.44
C ALA A 316 2.35 -22.71 1.83
N THR A 317 2.64 -24.01 1.89
CA THR A 317 3.19 -24.68 3.07
C THR A 317 4.53 -25.31 2.71
N TYR A 318 5.42 -25.44 3.68
CA TYR A 318 6.68 -26.15 3.52
C TYR A 318 6.94 -27.10 4.67
N LYS A 319 7.85 -28.06 4.43
CA LYS A 319 8.28 -28.98 5.49
C LYS A 319 9.09 -28.20 6.52
N LYS A 320 8.63 -28.20 7.76
CA LYS A 320 9.35 -27.58 8.88
C LYS A 320 10.63 -28.36 9.20
N THR A 321 11.77 -27.74 8.95
CA THR A 321 13.10 -28.22 9.34
C THR A 321 13.90 -27.04 9.90
N SER A 322 15.03 -27.31 10.56
CA SER A 322 15.92 -26.23 11.02
C SER A 322 16.39 -25.35 9.86
N THR A 323 16.67 -25.95 8.70
CA THR A 323 17.12 -25.25 7.48
C THR A 323 16.02 -24.34 6.94
N THR A 324 14.81 -24.86 6.71
CA THR A 324 13.72 -24.07 6.14
C THR A 324 13.22 -22.98 7.09
N THR A 325 13.33 -23.22 8.41
CA THR A 325 13.07 -22.19 9.43
C THR A 325 14.09 -21.05 9.32
N SER A 326 15.39 -21.37 9.24
CA SER A 326 16.45 -20.38 9.09
C SER A 326 16.36 -19.59 7.78
N GLU A 327 15.96 -20.24 6.68
CA GLU A 327 15.74 -19.58 5.38
C GLU A 327 14.58 -18.58 5.46
N GLY A 328 13.46 -18.98 6.07
CA GLY A 328 12.31 -18.10 6.27
C GLY A 328 12.62 -16.90 7.16
N GLU A 329 13.35 -17.12 8.26
CA GLU A 329 13.81 -16.04 9.16
C GLU A 329 14.77 -15.08 8.43
N ALA A 330 15.67 -15.60 7.61
CA ALA A 330 16.59 -14.77 6.83
C ALA A 330 15.85 -13.96 5.75
N TRP A 331 14.82 -14.53 5.11
CA TRP A 331 13.96 -13.83 4.16
C TRP A 331 13.23 -12.65 4.82
N GLU A 332 12.59 -12.88 5.97
CA GLU A 332 11.92 -11.82 6.74
C GLU A 332 12.88 -10.75 7.25
N ALA A 333 14.07 -11.16 7.71
CA ALA A 333 15.11 -10.22 8.13
C ALA A 333 15.60 -9.35 6.97
N SER A 334 15.78 -9.93 5.78
CA SER A 334 16.13 -9.20 4.55
C SER A 334 15.04 -8.21 4.15
N LYS A 335 13.76 -8.62 4.23
CA LYS A 335 12.61 -7.76 3.90
C LYS A 335 12.56 -6.57 4.85
N LYS A 336 12.73 -6.81 6.15
CA LYS A 336 12.80 -5.75 7.17
C LYS A 336 13.99 -4.81 6.94
N ALA A 337 15.15 -5.33 6.55
CA ALA A 337 16.32 -4.51 6.25
C ALA A 337 16.12 -3.60 5.03
N CYS A 338 15.26 -4.00 4.09
CA CYS A 338 14.84 -3.19 2.95
C CYS A 338 13.61 -2.32 3.24
N GLY A 339 13.28 -2.06 4.52
CA GLY A 339 12.13 -1.22 4.89
C GLY A 339 10.77 -1.84 4.55
N GLY A 340 10.70 -3.17 4.39
CA GLY A 340 9.48 -3.87 3.97
C GLY A 340 9.37 -4.06 2.46
N LEU A 341 10.32 -3.55 1.66
CA LEU A 341 10.33 -3.75 0.21
C LEU A 341 10.65 -5.22 -0.13
N HIS A 342 9.82 -5.81 -0.97
CA HIS A 342 9.97 -7.18 -1.47
C HIS A 342 9.19 -7.33 -2.79
N PHE A 343 9.33 -8.48 -3.46
CA PHE A 343 8.58 -8.74 -4.69
C PHE A 343 7.96 -10.14 -4.76
N LEU A 344 6.94 -10.27 -5.61
CA LEU A 344 6.37 -11.54 -6.05
C LEU A 344 6.56 -11.64 -7.56
N ALA A 345 7.20 -12.71 -8.01
CA ALA A 345 7.41 -13.02 -9.42
C ALA A 345 6.66 -14.30 -9.79
N ILE A 346 5.96 -14.29 -10.92
CA ILE A 346 5.25 -15.44 -11.48
C ILE A 346 5.85 -15.74 -12.85
N GLN A 347 6.27 -16.98 -13.07
CA GLN A 347 7.01 -17.43 -14.24
C GLN A 347 6.60 -18.84 -14.67
N ASP A 348 6.97 -19.26 -15.87
CA ASP A 348 6.62 -20.61 -16.37
C ASP A 348 7.46 -21.71 -15.68
N ASP A 349 8.75 -21.45 -15.43
CA ASP A 349 9.65 -22.31 -14.66
C ASP A 349 10.59 -21.48 -13.77
N LEU A 350 11.06 -22.03 -12.66
CA LEU A 350 11.95 -21.33 -11.71
C LEU A 350 13.32 -20.95 -12.31
N ASN A 351 13.73 -21.58 -13.41
CA ASN A 351 14.96 -21.27 -14.13
C ASN A 351 14.74 -20.34 -15.33
N SER A 352 13.52 -19.83 -15.53
CA SER A 352 13.22 -18.85 -16.58
C SER A 352 13.90 -17.52 -16.24
N ASP A 353 14.55 -16.92 -17.24
CA ASP A 353 15.08 -15.55 -17.14
C ASP A 353 13.95 -14.50 -17.21
N ASP A 354 12.81 -14.86 -17.81
CA ASP A 354 11.66 -13.97 -17.97
C ASP A 354 10.55 -14.28 -16.96
N CYS A 355 9.95 -13.22 -16.41
CA CYS A 355 8.72 -13.28 -15.64
C CYS A 355 7.48 -13.05 -16.53
N VAL A 356 6.36 -13.65 -16.11
CA VAL A 356 5.02 -13.47 -16.71
C VAL A 356 4.15 -12.51 -15.88
N GLY A 357 4.48 -12.35 -14.59
CA GLY A 357 3.95 -11.29 -13.77
C GLY A 357 4.92 -10.89 -12.66
N PHE A 358 4.92 -9.62 -12.30
CA PHE A 358 5.84 -9.06 -11.30
C PHE A 358 5.14 -8.00 -10.44
N TRP A 359 5.09 -8.24 -9.13
CA TRP A 359 4.55 -7.27 -8.17
C TRP A 359 5.67 -6.81 -7.27
N LEU A 360 6.03 -5.53 -7.38
CA LEU A 360 6.76 -4.86 -6.33
C LEU A 360 5.78 -4.55 -5.20
N LEU A 361 6.19 -4.84 -3.97
CA LEU A 361 5.34 -4.81 -2.77
C LEU A 361 6.08 -4.10 -1.64
N LEU A 362 5.33 -3.38 -0.82
CA LEU A 362 5.87 -2.66 0.33
C LEU A 362 5.00 -2.92 1.56
N ASP A 363 5.59 -3.57 2.55
CA ASP A 363 4.92 -3.90 3.80
C ASP A 363 5.25 -2.84 4.87
N LEU A 364 4.45 -1.78 4.91
CA LEU A 364 4.60 -0.70 5.89
C LEU A 364 3.87 -1.03 7.19
N PRO A 365 4.38 -0.54 8.34
CA PRO A 365 3.59 -0.54 9.56
C PRO A 365 2.31 0.31 9.37
N PRO A 366 1.25 0.05 10.16
CA PRO A 366 0.08 0.92 10.20
C PRO A 366 0.49 2.39 10.50
N PRO A 367 -0.15 3.39 9.88
CA PRO A 367 0.09 4.79 10.25
C PRO A 367 -0.31 5.02 11.73
N PRO A 368 0.28 6.03 12.39
CA PRO A 368 0.03 6.31 13.81
C PRO A 368 -1.40 6.80 14.12
N VAL A 369 -2.23 7.05 13.10
CA VAL A 369 -3.57 7.66 13.20
C VAL A 369 -4.69 6.84 12.59
#